data_AF-A0A935Z2Q2-F1
#
_entry.id   AF-A0A935Z2Q2-F1
#
_cell.length_a   1.000
_cell.length_b   1.000
_cell.length_c   1.000
_cell.angle_alpha   90.00
_cell.angle_beta   90.00
_cell.angle_gamma   90.00
#
_symmetry.space_group_name_H-M   'P 1'
#
loop_
_entity.id
_entity.type
_entity.pdbx_description
1 polymer ?
#
loop_
_entity_poly.entity_id
_entity_poly.type
_entity_poly.pdbx_seq_one_letter_code
_entity_poly.pdbx_strand_id
1 'polypeptide(L)' 'MNFTMSIADNYASFIDTASGIAVFVDSFDNRKFDVRIGSVNESKFVGHIFAETDHELNEKLAALFLAQTKI' A
#
# COMPACT_ATOMS: atom_id res chain seq x y z
N MET A 1 1.84 8.34 -6.49
CA MET A 1 1.49 8.17 -5.07
C MET A 1 2.76 8.34 -4.25
N ASN A 2 2.73 9.05 -3.13
CA ASN A 2 3.83 9.08 -2.17
C ASN A 2 3.42 8.26 -0.93
N PHE A 3 4.26 7.31 -0.51
CA PHE A 3 3.98 6.43 0.62
C PHE A 3 4.82 6.87 1.82
N THR A 4 4.16 7.02 2.96
CA THR A 4 4.78 7.36 4.24
C THR A 4 4.05 6.59 5.34
N MET A 5 4.42 5.32 5.49
CA MET A 5 3.89 4.40 6.51
C MET A 5 5.03 3.93 7.43
N SER A 6 4.78 3.85 8.74
CA SER A 6 5.69 3.18 9.66
C SER A 6 5.37 1.69 9.73
N ILE A 7 6.38 0.83 9.96
CA ILE A 7 6.14 -0.59 10.26
C ILE A 7 5.33 -0.78 11.54
N ALA A 8 5.31 0.21 12.43
CA ALA A 8 4.50 0.15 13.64
C ALA A 8 3.00 0.36 13.36
N ASP A 9 2.66 0.96 12.21
CA ASP A 9 1.29 1.17 11.79
C ASP A 9 0.72 -0.15 11.23
N ASN A 10 -0.33 -0.64 11.87
CA ASN A 10 -1.03 -1.85 11.41
C ASN A 10 -2.04 -1.56 10.28
N TYR A 11 -2.27 -0.29 9.96
CA TYR A 11 -3.17 0.13 8.89
C TYR A 11 -2.79 1.51 8.36
N ALA A 12 -2.84 1.68 7.03
CA ALA A 12 -2.75 2.98 6.38
C ALA A 12 -3.58 3.00 5.09
N SER A 13 -4.03 4.19 4.69
CA SER A 13 -4.68 4.41 3.40
C SER A 13 -4.11 5.64 2.71
N PHE A 14 -3.82 5.50 1.41
CA PHE A 14 -3.29 6.57 0.56
C PHE A 14 -4.27 6.80 -0.59
N ILE A 15 -4.76 8.02 -0.74
CA ILE A 15 -5.78 8.36 -1.74
C ILE A 15 -5.24 9.49 -2.59
N ASP A 16 -5.13 9.25 -3.89
CA ASP A 16 -4.88 10.29 -4.89
C ASP A 16 -6.22 10.81 -5.41
N THR A 17 -6.61 12.00 -4.96
CA THR A 17 -7.90 12.62 -5.31
C THR A 17 -7.99 13.01 -6.78
N ALA A 18 -6.85 13.20 -7.48
CA ALA A 18 -6.85 13.54 -8.90
C ALA A 18 -7.21 12.35 -9.79
N SER A 19 -6.67 11.16 -9.49
CA SER A 19 -6.94 9.93 -10.23
C SER A 19 -8.11 9.11 -9.66
N GLY A 20 -8.49 9.37 -8.41
CA GLY A 20 -9.46 8.55 -7.67
C GLY A 20 -8.89 7.21 -7.17
N ILE A 21 -7.59 6.99 -7.35
CA ILE A 21 -6.93 5.75 -6.92
C ILE A 21 -6.68 5.78 -5.41
N ALA A 22 -7.12 4.72 -4.73
CA ALA A 22 -6.88 4.45 -3.33
C ALA A 22 -6.01 3.20 -3.16
N VAL A 23 -5.08 3.27 -2.22
CA VAL A 23 -4.25 2.15 -1.76
C VAL A 23 -4.54 1.95 -0.28
N PHE A 24 -4.90 0.73 0.10
CA PHE A 24 -5.12 0.32 1.47
C PHE A 24 -4.07 -0.70 1.85
N VAL A 25 -3.48 -0.51 3.02
CA VAL A 25 -2.45 -1.38 3.58
C VAL A 25 -2.90 -1.76 4.98
N ASP A 26 -2.94 -3.05 5.27
CA ASP A 26 -3.18 -3.55 6.63
C ASP A 26 -2.16 -4.62 7.01
N SER A 27 -1.97 -4.82 8.31
CA SER A 27 -1.08 -5.86 8.84
C SER A 27 -1.59 -6.34 10.20
N PHE A 28 -1.44 -7.64 10.44
CA PHE A 28 -1.73 -8.24 11.75
C PHE A 28 -0.48 -8.34 12.64
N ASP A 29 0.70 -8.44 12.04
CA ASP A 29 1.96 -8.77 12.73
C ASP A 29 3.06 -7.71 12.54
N ASN A 30 2.75 -6.62 11.83
CA ASN A 30 3.69 -5.55 11.49
C ASN A 30 4.94 -6.04 10.73
N ARG A 31 4.82 -7.17 10.02
CA ARG A 31 5.87 -7.75 9.17
C ARG A 31 5.35 -8.10 7.79
N LYS A 32 4.13 -8.66 7.71
CA LYS A 32 3.40 -8.94 6.49
C LYS A 32 2.28 -7.91 6.34
N PHE A 33 2.34 -7.15 5.25
CA PHE A 33 1.39 -6.09 4.93
C PHE A 33 0.57 -6.49 3.70
N ASP A 34 -0.74 -6.63 3.86
CA ASP A 34 -1.64 -6.94 2.76
C ASP A 34 -2.03 -5.63 2.07
N VAL A 35 -1.94 -5.59 0.74
CA VAL A 35 -2.16 -4.38 -0.04
C VAL A 35 -3.34 -4.55 -0.97
N ARG A 36 -4.23 -3.56 -0.96
CA ARG A 36 -5.36 -3.45 -1.88
C ARG A 36 -5.27 -2.15 -2.67
N ILE A 37 -5.61 -2.20 -3.95
CA ILE A 37 -5.62 -1.02 -4.84
C ILE A 37 -6.96 -0.95 -5.58
N GLY A 38 -7.49 0.26 -5.73
CA GLY A 38 -8.71 0.53 -6.49
C GLY A 38 -9.23 1.93 -6.21
N SER A 39 -10.50 2.05 -5.86
CA SER A 39 -11.15 3.25 -5.35
C SER A 39 -11.57 3.07 -3.88
N VAL A 40 -12.11 4.13 -3.26
CA VAL A 40 -12.66 4.05 -1.90
C VAL A 40 -13.83 3.07 -1.78
N ASN A 41 -14.63 2.94 -2.84
CA ASN A 41 -15.81 2.07 -2.83
C ASN A 41 -15.51 0.64 -3.30
N GLU A 42 -14.47 0.47 -4.12
CA GLU A 42 -14.13 -0.82 -4.73
C GLU A 42 -12.61 -0.96 -4.86
N SER A 43 -12.02 -1.86 -4.08
CA SER A 43 -10.59 -2.18 -4.14
C SER A 43 -10.37 -3.69 -4.18
N LYS A 44 -9.33 -4.11 -4.91
CA LYS A 44 -8.93 -5.52 -5.00
C LYS A 44 -7.60 -5.74 -4.30
N PHE A 45 -7.45 -6.91 -3.70
CA PHE A 45 -6.17 -7.37 -3.20
C PHE A 45 -5.17 -7.51 -4.35
N VAL A 46 -3.95 -6.98 -4.18
CA VAL A 46 -2.91 -6.98 -5.23
C VAL A 46 -1.62 -7.69 -4.81
N GLY A 47 -1.44 -7.95 -3.51
CA GLY A 47 -0.25 -8.64 -3.03
C GLY A 47 0.05 -8.38 -1.56
N HIS A 48 1.09 -9.06 -1.08
CA HIS A 48 1.63 -8.88 0.26
C HIS A 48 3.03 -8.29 0.17
N ILE A 49 3.38 -7.42 1.12
CA ILE A 49 4.72 -6.90 1.31
C ILE A 49 5.26 -7.43 2.62
N PHE A 50 6.47 -7.98 2.59
CA PHE A 50 7.22 -8.27 3.80
C PHE A 50 8.23 -7.14 4.01
N ALA A 51 8.27 -6.56 5.21
CA ALA A 51 9.23 -5.50 5.53
C ALA A 51 9.60 -5.50 7.02
N GLU A 52 10.85 -5.15 7.32
CA GLU A 52 11.36 -4.98 8.69
C GLU A 52 11.71 -3.52 9.01
N THR A 53 11.62 -2.62 8.02
CA THR A 53 11.87 -1.18 8.20
C THR A 53 10.88 -0.33 7.42
N ASP A 54 10.64 0.88 7.90
CA ASP A 54 9.79 1.88 7.24
C ASP A 54 10.26 2.12 5.80
N HIS A 55 11.56 2.24 5.59
CA HIS A 55 12.13 2.48 4.27
C HIS A 55 11.80 1.35 3.29
N GLU A 56 12.04 0.09 3.69
CA GLU A 56 11.75 -1.09 2.88
C GLU A 56 10.24 -1.21 2.56
N LEU A 57 9.38 -0.94 3.55
CA LEU A 57 7.93 -0.97 3.37
C LEU A 57 7.50 0.04 2.30
N ASN A 58 7.94 1.29 2.41
CA ASN A 58 7.54 2.35 1.50
C ASN A 58 8.13 2.16 0.08
N GLU A 59 9.36 1.64 -0.06
CA GLU A 59 9.93 1.28 -1.36
C GLU A 59 9.15 0.15 -2.04
N LYS A 60 8.80 -0.89 -1.30
CA LYS A 60 8.00 -2.02 -1.83
C LYS A 60 6.58 -1.61 -2.18
N LEU A 61 5.97 -0.71 -1.41
CA LEU A 61 4.65 -0.13 -1.73
C LEU A 61 4.70 0.64 -3.06
N ALA A 62 5.74 1.46 -3.26
CA ALA A 62 5.94 2.18 -4.50
C ALA A 62 6.11 1.23 -5.70
N ALA A 63 6.92 0.19 -5.55
CA ALA A 63 7.15 -0.80 -6.60
C ALA A 63 5.87 -1.58 -6.96
N LEU A 64 5.13 -2.04 -5.94
CA LEU A 64 3.87 -2.77 -6.14
C LEU A 64 2.81 -1.89 -6.79
N PHE A 65 2.68 -0.64 -6.34
CA PHE A 65 1.77 0.33 -6.94
C PHE A 65 2.07 0.53 -8.43
N LEU A 66 3.33 0.82 -8.79
CA LEU A 66 3.75 1.00 -10.18
C LEU A 66 3.48 -0.24 -11.03
N ALA A 67 3.68 -1.44 -10.50
CA ALA A 67 3.39 -2.69 -11.22
C ALA A 67 1.89 -2.87 -11.52
N GLN A 68 1.02 -2.40 -10.64
CA GLN A 68 -0.44 -2.53 -10.78
C GLN A 68 -1.08 -1.39 -11.57
N THR A 69 -0.43 -0.22 -11.65
CA THR A 69 -0.93 0.96 -12.37
C THR A 69 -0.21 1.25 -13.67
N LYS A 70 0.64 0.32 -14.17
CA LYS A 70 1.17 0.41 -15.53
C LYS A 70 0.01 0.38 -16.54
N ILE A 71 -0.27 1.55 -17.10
CA ILE A 71 -0.89 1.76 -18.41
C ILE A 71 0.20 1.63 -19.46
#